data_AF-A0A9P1AAA3-F1
#
_entry.id   AF-A0A9P1AAA3-F1
#
_cell.length_a   1.000
_cell.length_b   1.000
_cell.length_c   1.000
_cell.angle_alpha   90.00
_cell.angle_beta   90.00
_cell.angle_gamma   90.00
#
_symmetry.space_group_name_H-M   'P 1'
#
loop_
_entity.id
_entity.type
_entity.pdbx_description
1 polymer ?
#
loop_
_entity_poly.entity_id
_entity_poly.type
_entity_poly.pdbx_seq_one_letter_code
_entity_poly.pdbx_strand_id
1 'polypeptide(L)'
;MSFLFLLLSPLFLTISAERCPPVFGEYECPLGFTCEEKQCFGRNKSPSTSCSFEVECREGFVCSEGKCYPITAVKCNRHVLVAEGSARSIVSDCGKHGKCVNGQCVSDRCQGVNCEEGSLCRDGKCEKVLDSFCIGHADCGPNLLCQQNKCQLKPQEPICNCQPHEICHHGQCYPNTQCTSIYCEPGTYCVEGQCLSAVGKTCQDDTCHGGTVCNQGVCVHNPCPGRCPLDQDCRLGECRIMEGLPCVGECKHPFVCVDGRCRRNDCARKVCQLGESCEGGNCVRVADRFCTLAIRDCGEHFSCHENKCVDEMQALKG
;
A
#
# COMPACT_ATOMS: atom_id res chain seq x y z
N MET A 1 -61.54 13.56 26.33
CA MET A 1 -61.09 12.48 25.42
C MET A 1 -59.70 12.84 24.94
N SER A 2 -58.67 12.34 25.63
CA SER A 2 -57.27 12.54 25.26
C SER A 2 -56.80 11.34 24.42
N PHE A 3 -56.35 11.59 23.20
CA PHE A 3 -55.63 10.61 22.40
C PHE A 3 -54.13 10.78 22.65
N LEU A 4 -53.50 9.75 23.19
CA LEU A 4 -52.04 9.65 23.32
C LEU A 4 -51.53 8.76 22.17
N PHE A 5 -50.84 9.37 21.19
CA PHE A 5 -50.13 8.64 20.13
C PHE A 5 -48.81 8.10 20.69
N LEU A 6 -48.72 6.78 20.82
CA LEU A 6 -47.46 6.07 21.08
C LEU A 6 -46.75 5.81 19.74
N LEU A 7 -45.66 6.55 19.50
CA LEU A 7 -44.70 6.31 18.42
C LEU A 7 -43.83 5.09 18.76
N LEU A 8 -44.10 3.97 18.09
CA LEU A 8 -43.20 2.81 18.05
C LEU A 8 -42.05 3.09 17.07
N SER A 9 -40.86 3.32 17.61
CA SER A 9 -39.60 3.34 16.85
C SER A 9 -39.12 1.89 16.62
N PRO A 10 -38.71 1.50 15.40
CA PRO A 10 -38.14 0.19 15.18
C PRO A 10 -36.69 0.18 15.68
N LEU A 11 -36.39 -0.69 16.66
CA LEU A 11 -35.02 -1.03 17.01
C LEU A 11 -34.35 -1.68 15.78
N PHE A 12 -33.36 -1.00 15.22
CA PHE A 12 -32.37 -1.63 14.36
C PHE A 12 -31.61 -2.69 15.18
N LEU A 13 -31.82 -3.97 14.85
CA LEU A 13 -31.00 -5.07 15.34
C LEU A 13 -29.59 -4.94 14.75
N THR A 14 -28.68 -4.32 15.51
CA THR A 14 -27.25 -4.36 15.22
C THR A 14 -26.74 -5.77 15.50
N ILE A 15 -26.46 -6.55 14.44
CA ILE A 15 -25.75 -7.83 14.53
C ILE A 15 -24.34 -7.53 15.06
N SER A 16 -24.15 -7.69 16.37
CA SER A 16 -22.86 -7.47 17.04
C SER A 16 -22.15 -8.81 17.17
N ALA A 17 -20.87 -8.88 16.76
CA ALA A 17 -20.04 -10.04 17.04
C ALA A 17 -19.87 -10.19 18.56
N GLU A 18 -20.17 -11.36 19.09
CA GLU A 18 -20.13 -11.64 20.52
C GLU A 18 -18.68 -11.89 20.95
N ARG A 19 -18.15 -11.04 21.83
CA ARG A 19 -16.78 -11.18 22.34
C ARG A 19 -16.72 -12.37 23.30
N CYS A 20 -15.80 -13.30 23.06
CA CYS A 20 -15.46 -14.31 24.07
C CYS A 20 -15.02 -13.60 25.37
N PRO A 21 -15.50 -14.02 26.56
CA PRO A 21 -15.29 -13.26 27.79
C PRO A 21 -13.80 -13.05 28.13
N PRO A 22 -13.47 -11.90 28.74
CA PRO A 22 -12.10 -11.44 28.93
C PRO A 22 -11.50 -12.08 30.17
N VAL A 23 -10.77 -13.17 29.99
CA VAL A 23 -9.65 -13.47 30.89
C VAL A 23 -8.32 -13.28 30.16
N PHE A 24 -8.29 -13.45 28.82
CA PHE A 24 -7.24 -12.94 27.94
C PHE A 24 -7.89 -12.61 26.59
N GLY A 25 -8.16 -11.34 26.33
CA GLY A 25 -8.79 -10.91 25.07
C GLY A 25 -7.76 -10.88 23.96
N GLU A 26 -7.75 -11.87 23.07
CA GLU A 26 -6.83 -11.87 21.92
C GLU A 26 -7.46 -12.37 20.62
N TYR A 27 -8.77 -12.69 20.58
CA TYR A 27 -9.50 -12.88 19.32
C TYR A 27 -11.01 -12.66 19.51
N GLU A 28 -11.69 -12.39 18.40
CA GLU A 28 -13.15 -12.35 18.30
C GLU A 28 -13.64 -13.52 17.43
N CYS A 29 -14.91 -13.92 17.59
CA CYS A 29 -15.49 -14.88 16.68
C CYS A 29 -15.85 -14.24 15.33
N PRO A 30 -15.79 -15.00 14.22
CA PRO A 30 -16.25 -14.53 12.92
C PRO A 30 -17.71 -14.07 12.95
N LEU A 31 -18.10 -13.26 11.98
CA LEU A 31 -19.47 -12.74 11.86
C LEU A 31 -20.47 -13.90 11.75
N GLY A 32 -21.49 -13.90 12.61
CA GLY A 32 -22.50 -14.96 12.66
C GLY A 32 -22.13 -16.19 13.49
N PHE A 33 -20.98 -16.18 14.17
CA PHE A 33 -20.55 -17.21 15.12
C PHE A 33 -20.70 -16.73 16.57
N THR A 34 -20.97 -17.66 17.48
CA THR A 34 -21.05 -17.44 18.92
C THR A 34 -19.90 -18.14 19.64
N CYS A 35 -19.44 -17.55 20.75
CA CYS A 35 -18.35 -18.11 21.52
C CYS A 35 -18.87 -19.07 22.58
N GLU A 36 -18.46 -20.33 22.52
CA GLU A 36 -18.73 -21.34 23.55
C GLU A 36 -17.41 -22.01 23.93
N GLU A 37 -17.07 -22.02 25.23
CA GLU A 37 -15.89 -22.72 25.78
C GLU A 37 -14.56 -22.47 25.03
N LYS A 38 -14.30 -21.22 24.60
CA LYS A 38 -13.11 -20.79 23.82
C LYS A 38 -13.07 -21.25 22.36
N GLN A 39 -14.20 -21.67 21.82
CA GLN A 39 -14.37 -22.07 20.43
C GLN A 39 -15.53 -21.28 19.80
N CYS A 40 -15.40 -20.94 18.53
CA CYS A 40 -16.45 -20.24 17.80
C CYS A 40 -17.36 -21.25 17.09
N PHE A 41 -18.66 -21.13 17.28
CA PHE A 41 -19.66 -22.03 16.69
C PHE A 41 -20.63 -21.26 15.81
N GLY A 42 -20.90 -21.79 14.62
CA GLY A 42 -21.88 -21.24 13.70
C GLY A 42 -23.31 -21.61 14.09
N ARG A 43 -24.30 -21.11 13.35
CA ARG A 43 -25.73 -21.38 13.60
C ARG A 43 -26.11 -22.86 13.67
N ASN A 44 -25.36 -23.72 12.96
CA ASN A 44 -25.56 -25.17 12.95
C ASN A 44 -24.77 -25.91 14.03
N LYS A 45 -24.20 -25.21 15.02
CA LYS A 45 -23.24 -25.75 16.01
C LYS A 45 -21.97 -26.35 15.39
N SER A 46 -21.64 -25.98 14.16
CA SER A 46 -20.38 -26.35 13.52
C SER A 46 -19.25 -25.45 14.04
N PRO A 47 -18.12 -26.01 14.51
CA PRO A 47 -17.00 -25.21 14.97
C PRO A 47 -16.30 -24.51 13.80
N SER A 48 -15.91 -23.25 14.00
CA SER A 48 -15.02 -22.52 13.10
C SER A 48 -13.58 -22.99 13.32
N THR A 49 -13.04 -23.76 12.39
CA THR A 49 -11.68 -24.31 12.50
C THR A 49 -10.73 -23.81 11.41
N SER A 50 -11.25 -23.13 10.39
CA SER A 50 -10.48 -22.65 9.26
C SER A 50 -11.00 -21.31 8.75
N CYS A 51 -10.16 -20.61 8.01
CA CYS A 51 -10.48 -19.34 7.39
C CYS A 51 -10.89 -19.58 5.94
N SER A 52 -12.10 -20.11 5.76
CA SER A 52 -12.72 -20.26 4.45
C SER A 52 -13.44 -18.98 4.04
N PHE A 53 -13.92 -18.92 2.79
CA PHE A 53 -14.68 -17.77 2.28
C PHE A 53 -15.98 -17.49 3.06
N GLU A 54 -16.50 -18.47 3.81
CA GLU A 54 -17.70 -18.31 4.64
C GLU A 54 -17.38 -17.70 6.01
N VAL A 55 -16.10 -17.62 6.37
CA VAL A 55 -15.61 -17.15 7.66
C VAL A 55 -15.09 -15.72 7.50
N GLU A 56 -15.98 -14.76 7.75
CA GLU A 56 -15.66 -13.34 7.66
C GLU A 56 -15.39 -12.74 9.04
N CYS A 57 -14.25 -12.06 9.17
CA CYS A 57 -13.94 -11.23 10.33
C CYS A 57 -14.42 -9.79 10.13
N ARG A 58 -14.64 -9.08 11.24
CA ARG A 58 -14.90 -7.64 11.20
C ARG A 58 -13.72 -6.89 10.56
N GLU A 59 -13.99 -5.74 9.96
CA GLU A 59 -12.94 -4.81 9.54
C GLU A 59 -11.89 -4.57 10.64
N GLY A 60 -10.62 -4.58 10.24
CA GLY A 60 -9.49 -4.47 11.16
C GLY A 60 -9.05 -5.78 11.83
N PHE A 61 -9.68 -6.91 11.48
CA PHE A 61 -9.29 -8.23 11.98
C PHE A 61 -8.89 -9.18 10.83
N VAL A 62 -8.01 -10.11 11.15
CA VAL A 62 -7.51 -11.17 10.27
C VAL A 62 -7.96 -12.51 10.82
N CYS A 63 -8.46 -13.37 9.93
CA CYS A 63 -8.80 -14.72 10.32
C CYS A 63 -7.53 -15.58 10.42
N SER A 64 -7.39 -16.32 11.51
CA SER A 64 -6.43 -17.41 11.64
C SER A 64 -7.05 -18.55 12.45
N GLU A 65 -6.96 -19.78 11.93
CA GLU A 65 -7.53 -20.98 12.57
C GLU A 65 -9.01 -20.83 12.96
N GLY A 66 -9.80 -20.15 12.11
CA GLY A 66 -11.23 -19.93 12.35
C GLY A 66 -11.55 -18.86 13.41
N LYS A 67 -10.55 -18.11 13.89
CA LYS A 67 -10.67 -17.04 14.89
C LYS A 67 -10.20 -15.71 14.31
N CYS A 68 -10.75 -14.59 14.78
CA CYS A 68 -10.44 -13.26 14.27
C CYS A 68 -9.49 -12.51 15.20
N TYR A 69 -8.28 -12.21 14.76
CA TYR A 69 -7.26 -11.48 15.52
C TYR A 69 -7.16 -10.04 15.04
N PRO A 70 -6.92 -9.04 15.92
CA PRO A 70 -6.65 -7.68 15.48
C PRO A 70 -5.48 -7.66 14.50
N ILE A 71 -5.64 -7.00 13.36
CA ILE A 71 -4.61 -7.01 12.30
C ILE A 71 -3.24 -6.54 12.81
N THR A 72 -3.22 -5.55 13.69
CA THR A 72 -2.00 -4.99 14.28
C THR A 72 -1.30 -5.96 15.22
N ALA A 73 -1.92 -7.06 15.64
CA ALA A 73 -1.29 -8.08 16.46
C ALA A 73 -0.60 -9.16 15.60
N VAL A 74 -0.90 -9.24 14.31
CA VAL A 74 -0.42 -10.32 13.44
C VAL A 74 0.98 -10.01 12.92
N LYS A 75 1.91 -10.94 13.12
CA LYS A 75 3.25 -10.91 12.52
C LYS A 75 3.17 -11.41 11.08
N CYS A 76 3.97 -10.85 10.19
CA CYS A 76 3.89 -11.15 8.76
C CYS A 76 5.22 -11.15 8.04
N ASN A 77 5.22 -11.71 6.83
CA ASN A 77 6.33 -11.88 5.90
C ASN A 77 7.53 -12.58 6.51
N ARG A 78 7.88 -13.73 5.94
CA ARG A 78 9.07 -14.47 6.32
C ARG A 78 9.79 -14.91 5.06
N HIS A 79 10.85 -14.21 4.71
CA HIS A 79 11.75 -14.66 3.65
C HIS A 79 12.97 -15.29 4.30
N VAL A 80 13.24 -16.55 4.02
CA VAL A 80 14.30 -17.31 4.68
C VAL A 80 15.17 -18.07 3.69
N LEU A 81 16.48 -18.13 3.96
CA LEU A 81 17.40 -19.01 3.25
C LEU A 81 17.17 -20.45 3.69
N VAL A 82 16.76 -21.31 2.75
CA VAL A 82 16.46 -22.72 3.01
C VAL A 82 17.62 -23.65 2.64
N ALA A 83 18.44 -23.22 1.66
CA ALA A 83 19.68 -23.86 1.25
C ALA A 83 20.63 -22.81 0.64
N GLU A 84 21.86 -23.21 0.34
CA GLU A 84 22.82 -22.34 -0.33
C GLU A 84 22.24 -21.86 -1.68
N GLY A 85 22.13 -20.55 -1.85
CA GLY A 85 21.54 -19.92 -3.04
C GLY A 85 20.02 -20.07 -3.20
N SER A 86 19.31 -20.68 -2.23
CA SER A 86 17.87 -20.89 -2.29
C SER A 86 17.15 -20.21 -1.13
N ALA A 87 16.23 -19.31 -1.45
CA ALA A 87 15.38 -18.61 -0.49
C ALA A 87 13.92 -18.98 -0.70
N ARG A 88 13.18 -19.16 0.38
CA ARG A 88 11.72 -19.29 0.37
C ARG A 88 11.12 -17.98 0.85
N SER A 89 10.26 -17.39 0.02
CA SER A 89 9.45 -16.23 0.38
C SER A 89 8.09 -16.71 0.87
N ILE A 90 7.80 -16.47 2.14
CA ILE A 90 6.47 -16.68 2.71
C ILE A 90 5.80 -15.32 2.79
N VAL A 91 4.79 -15.13 1.96
CA VAL A 91 3.92 -13.96 1.99
C VAL A 91 2.78 -14.28 2.95
N SER A 92 2.63 -13.47 3.99
CA SER A 92 1.51 -13.61 4.93
C SER A 92 0.24 -13.01 4.37
N ASP A 93 -0.89 -13.63 4.71
CA ASP A 93 -2.18 -13.01 4.52
C ASP A 93 -2.48 -12.07 5.70
N CYS A 94 -2.38 -10.76 5.47
CA CYS A 94 -2.79 -9.75 6.44
C CYS A 94 -4.31 -9.45 6.38
N GLY A 95 -5.09 -10.28 5.69
CA GLY A 95 -6.50 -10.07 5.43
C GLY A 95 -6.77 -9.04 4.33
N LYS A 96 -8.06 -8.90 3.98
CA LYS A 96 -8.55 -8.09 2.84
C LYS A 96 -8.05 -6.64 2.79
N HIS A 97 -7.90 -6.01 3.96
CA HIS A 97 -7.47 -4.62 4.10
C HIS A 97 -6.10 -4.52 4.78
N GLY A 98 -5.30 -5.58 4.70
CA GLY A 98 -4.02 -5.64 5.38
C GLY A 98 -2.82 -5.50 4.48
N LYS A 99 -1.78 -4.86 5.00
CA LYS A 99 -0.46 -4.82 4.37
C LYS A 99 0.60 -5.22 5.38
N CYS A 100 1.60 -5.96 4.93
CA CYS A 100 2.74 -6.28 5.78
C CYS A 100 3.80 -5.17 5.71
N VAL A 101 4.10 -4.57 6.85
CA VAL A 101 5.11 -3.50 6.99
C VAL A 101 6.06 -3.88 8.11
N ASN A 102 7.35 -3.99 7.81
CA ASN A 102 8.40 -4.24 8.80
C ASN A 102 8.17 -5.46 9.71
N GLY A 103 7.56 -6.53 9.16
CA GLY A 103 7.28 -7.77 9.90
C GLY A 103 5.94 -7.81 10.64
N GLN A 104 5.11 -6.77 10.48
CA GLN A 104 3.83 -6.65 11.18
C GLN A 104 2.71 -6.23 10.22
N CYS A 105 1.54 -6.86 10.36
CA CYS A 105 0.38 -6.48 9.58
C CYS A 105 -0.15 -5.12 10.07
N VAL A 106 -0.50 -4.27 9.12
CA VAL A 106 -1.15 -2.97 9.36
C VAL A 106 -2.40 -2.86 8.51
N SER A 107 -3.39 -2.14 9.01
CA SER A 107 -4.62 -1.86 8.27
C SER A 107 -4.36 -0.77 7.23
N ASP A 108 -4.70 -1.06 5.98
CA ASP A 108 -4.84 -0.10 4.90
C ASP A 108 -6.33 0.11 4.60
N ARG A 109 -6.92 1.11 5.24
CA ARG A 109 -8.32 1.48 5.08
C ARG A 109 -8.60 2.09 3.72
N CYS A 110 -7.57 2.42 2.95
CA CYS A 110 -7.70 2.92 1.59
C CYS A 110 -7.71 1.80 0.54
N GLN A 111 -7.47 0.54 0.93
CA GLN A 111 -7.57 -0.59 0.02
C GLN A 111 -9.02 -0.76 -0.47
N GLY A 112 -9.24 -0.59 -1.78
CA GLY A 112 -10.56 -0.69 -2.41
C GLY A 112 -11.43 0.58 -2.30
N VAL A 113 -10.91 1.65 -1.71
CA VAL A 113 -11.59 2.96 -1.70
C VAL A 113 -11.34 3.66 -3.02
N ASN A 114 -12.41 3.98 -3.73
CA ASN A 114 -12.35 4.79 -4.95
C ASN A 114 -12.84 6.22 -4.64
N CYS A 115 -11.95 7.19 -4.73
CA CYS A 115 -12.28 8.59 -4.51
C CYS A 115 -12.63 9.30 -5.81
N GLU A 116 -13.48 10.32 -5.71
CA GLU A 116 -13.77 11.21 -6.83
C GLU A 116 -12.52 11.94 -7.32
N GLU A 117 -12.59 12.46 -8.54
CA GLU A 117 -11.48 13.18 -9.16
C GLU A 117 -11.09 14.41 -8.31
N GLY A 118 -9.80 14.58 -8.07
CA GLY A 118 -9.29 15.65 -7.20
C GLY A 118 -9.34 15.36 -5.71
N SER A 119 -9.77 14.16 -5.29
CA SER A 119 -9.73 13.69 -3.90
C SER A 119 -8.73 12.54 -3.73
N LEU A 120 -8.16 12.40 -2.54
CA LEU A 120 -7.29 11.29 -2.16
C LEU A 120 -7.83 10.58 -0.93
N CYS A 121 -7.70 9.26 -0.89
CA CYS A 121 -8.02 8.52 0.32
C CYS A 121 -6.96 8.79 1.39
N ARG A 122 -7.39 9.12 2.61
CA ARG A 122 -6.57 9.18 3.81
C ARG A 122 -7.32 8.52 4.94
N ASP A 123 -6.68 7.54 5.59
CA ASP A 123 -7.27 6.82 6.72
C ASP A 123 -8.67 6.23 6.45
N GLY A 124 -8.95 5.85 5.20
CA GLY A 124 -10.23 5.30 4.75
C GLY A 124 -11.28 6.34 4.34
N LYS A 125 -10.94 7.62 4.32
CA LYS A 125 -11.85 8.71 3.91
C LYS A 125 -11.30 9.44 2.69
N CYS A 126 -12.18 9.76 1.74
CA CYS A 126 -11.81 10.61 0.63
C CYS A 126 -11.75 12.07 1.09
N GLU A 127 -10.57 12.66 1.03
CA GLU A 127 -10.32 14.07 1.32
C GLU A 127 -10.08 14.83 0.02
N LYS A 128 -10.76 15.97 -0.15
CA LYS A 128 -10.55 16.83 -1.31
C LYS A 128 -9.16 17.48 -1.24
N VAL A 129 -8.36 17.25 -2.28
CA VAL A 129 -7.01 17.83 -2.45
C VAL A 129 -7.01 18.90 -3.53
N LEU A 130 -7.94 18.85 -4.48
CA LEU A 130 -8.11 19.90 -5.49
C LEU A 130 -8.29 21.28 -4.84
N ASP A 131 -7.60 22.27 -5.39
CA ASP A 131 -7.52 23.66 -4.92
C ASP A 131 -6.86 23.86 -3.54
N SER A 132 -6.41 22.79 -2.88
CA SER A 132 -5.67 22.92 -1.62
C SER A 132 -4.30 23.54 -1.85
N PHE A 133 -3.81 24.25 -0.83
CA PHE A 133 -2.50 24.89 -0.87
C PHE A 133 -1.38 23.83 -0.98
N CYS A 134 -0.40 24.11 -1.84
CA CYS A 134 0.79 23.27 -2.00
C CYS A 134 2.04 24.15 -2.14
N ILE A 135 3.16 23.59 -1.70
CA ILE A 135 4.50 24.17 -1.85
C ILE A 135 5.16 23.57 -3.09
N GLY A 136 4.99 22.26 -3.32
CA GLY A 136 5.54 21.55 -4.46
C GLY A 136 4.62 20.43 -4.94
N HIS A 137 4.95 19.84 -6.10
CA HIS A 137 4.10 18.82 -6.71
C HIS A 137 3.82 17.65 -5.76
N ALA A 138 4.80 17.24 -4.95
CA ALA A 138 4.66 16.12 -4.00
C ALA A 138 3.50 16.26 -3.00
N ASP A 139 3.07 17.48 -2.67
CA ASP A 139 2.00 17.73 -1.70
C ASP A 139 0.62 17.28 -2.20
N CYS A 140 0.44 17.29 -3.53
CA CYS A 140 -0.86 17.05 -4.17
C CYS A 140 -1.16 15.57 -4.45
N GLY A 141 -0.19 14.66 -4.26
CA GLY A 141 -0.32 13.24 -4.60
C GLY A 141 -0.39 12.95 -6.11
N PRO A 142 -0.33 11.67 -6.52
CA PRO A 142 0.14 11.24 -7.85
C PRO A 142 -0.65 11.81 -9.04
N ASN A 143 -1.95 12.07 -8.86
CA ASN A 143 -2.85 12.48 -9.95
C ASN A 143 -3.04 14.01 -10.07
N LEU A 144 -2.37 14.79 -9.21
CA LEU A 144 -2.46 16.25 -9.20
C LEU A 144 -1.07 16.90 -9.27
N LEU A 145 -1.02 18.13 -9.77
CA LEU A 145 0.16 18.98 -9.85
C LEU A 145 -0.02 20.22 -8.97
N CYS A 146 1.06 20.70 -8.35
CA CYS A 146 1.06 22.01 -7.73
C CYS A 146 1.29 23.09 -8.79
N GLN A 147 0.30 23.95 -8.99
CA GLN A 147 0.37 25.09 -9.91
C GLN A 147 -0.23 26.32 -9.23
N GLN A 148 0.51 27.43 -9.26
CA GLN A 148 0.10 28.68 -8.58
C GLN A 148 -0.22 28.45 -7.08
N ASN A 149 0.60 27.63 -6.41
CA ASN A 149 0.43 27.19 -5.01
C ASN A 149 -0.89 26.48 -4.72
N LYS A 150 -1.55 25.92 -5.74
CA LYS A 150 -2.76 25.12 -5.60
C LYS A 150 -2.61 23.77 -6.30
N CYS A 151 -3.17 22.74 -5.70
CA CYS A 151 -3.26 21.43 -6.35
C CYS A 151 -4.30 21.47 -7.46
N GLN A 152 -3.87 21.21 -8.68
CA GLN A 152 -4.71 21.15 -9.88
C GLN A 152 -4.61 19.76 -10.49
N LEU A 153 -5.62 19.35 -11.25
CA LEU A 153 -5.60 18.05 -11.91
C LEU A 153 -4.40 17.97 -12.85
N LYS A 154 -3.71 16.83 -12.85
CA LYS A 154 -2.69 16.58 -13.86
C LYS A 154 -3.42 16.56 -15.22
N PRO A 155 -2.95 17.32 -16.23
CA PRO A 155 -3.47 17.19 -17.58
C PRO A 155 -3.39 15.73 -18.00
N GLN A 156 -4.49 15.16 -18.49
CA GLN A 156 -4.46 13.81 -19.05
C GLN A 156 -3.53 13.84 -20.26
N GLU A 157 -2.42 13.09 -20.19
CA GLU A 157 -1.63 12.83 -21.37
C GLU A 157 -2.52 12.06 -22.35
N PRO A 158 -2.64 12.51 -23.60
CA PRO A 158 -3.46 11.81 -24.57
C PRO A 158 -2.95 10.37 -24.71
N ILE A 159 -3.83 9.41 -24.45
CA ILE A 159 -3.51 7.99 -24.67
C ILE A 159 -3.57 7.77 -26.17
N CYS A 160 -2.41 7.59 -26.81
CA CYS A 160 -2.35 7.16 -28.19
C CYS A 160 -1.57 5.86 -28.33
N ASN A 161 -2.09 4.95 -29.16
CA ASN A 161 -1.40 3.74 -29.55
C ASN A 161 -0.83 3.93 -30.96
N CYS A 162 0.19 4.80 -31.06
CA CYS A 162 0.77 5.21 -32.33
C CYS A 162 1.76 4.16 -32.87
N GLN A 163 1.86 4.06 -34.19
CA GLN A 163 2.90 3.24 -34.83
C GLN A 163 4.30 3.81 -34.52
N PRO A 164 5.38 3.01 -34.69
CA PRO A 164 6.75 3.45 -34.41
C PRO A 164 7.23 4.72 -35.14
N HIS A 165 6.44 5.28 -36.07
CA HIS A 165 6.76 6.50 -36.83
C HIS A 165 5.74 7.63 -36.66
N GLU A 166 4.90 7.54 -35.63
CA GLU A 166 3.83 8.47 -35.37
C GLU A 166 3.99 9.07 -33.97
N ILE A 167 3.62 10.33 -33.82
CA ILE A 167 3.59 11.04 -32.54
C ILE A 167 2.15 11.29 -32.10
N CYS A 168 1.89 11.12 -30.81
CA CYS A 168 0.62 11.44 -30.20
C CYS A 168 0.49 12.94 -29.98
N HIS A 169 -0.50 13.56 -30.61
CA HIS A 169 -0.84 14.96 -30.39
C HIS A 169 -2.37 15.06 -30.27
N HIS A 170 -2.86 15.56 -29.12
CA HIS A 170 -4.31 15.66 -28.82
C HIS A 170 -5.11 14.37 -29.05
N GLY A 171 -4.53 13.21 -28.73
CA GLY A 171 -5.21 11.92 -28.88
C GLY A 171 -5.23 11.37 -30.31
N GLN A 172 -4.55 12.04 -31.24
CA GLN A 172 -4.40 11.60 -32.63
C GLN A 172 -2.92 11.34 -32.94
N CYS A 173 -2.67 10.30 -33.73
CA CYS A 173 -1.35 9.93 -34.20
C CYS A 173 -1.05 10.70 -35.49
N TYR A 174 0.02 11.48 -35.48
CA TYR A 174 0.51 12.19 -36.66
C TYR A 174 1.83 11.58 -37.14
N PRO A 175 2.04 11.42 -38.45
CA PRO A 175 3.32 10.97 -38.99
C PRO A 175 4.44 11.90 -38.52
N ASN A 176 5.45 11.34 -37.86
CA ASN A 176 6.62 12.07 -37.39
C ASN A 176 7.91 11.53 -38.05
N THR A 177 7.83 11.29 -39.36
CA THR A 177 8.89 10.64 -40.15
C THR A 177 10.25 11.33 -40.03
N GLN A 178 10.26 12.64 -39.75
CA GLN A 178 11.49 13.41 -39.59
C GLN A 178 12.19 13.13 -38.25
N CYS A 179 11.46 12.76 -37.20
CA CYS A 179 12.01 12.56 -35.86
C CYS A 179 11.99 11.11 -35.37
N THR A 180 11.33 10.18 -36.08
CA THR A 180 11.21 8.77 -35.68
C THR A 180 12.54 8.10 -35.32
N SER A 181 13.58 8.36 -36.11
CA SER A 181 14.89 7.71 -35.96
C SER A 181 15.93 8.60 -35.28
N ILE A 182 15.49 9.75 -34.72
CA ILE A 182 16.39 10.73 -34.12
C ILE A 182 16.33 10.60 -32.60
N TYR A 183 17.43 10.11 -32.04
CA TYR A 183 17.63 10.12 -30.60
C TYR A 183 18.15 11.50 -30.17
N CYS A 184 17.34 12.22 -29.41
CA CYS A 184 17.73 13.47 -28.78
C CYS A 184 18.20 13.22 -27.35
N GLU A 185 19.33 13.81 -26.98
CA GLU A 185 19.88 13.68 -25.62
C GLU A 185 18.91 14.24 -24.56
N PRO A 186 18.95 13.75 -23.31
CA PRO A 186 18.11 14.28 -22.23
C PRO A 186 18.25 15.80 -22.12
N GLY A 187 17.12 16.51 -22.06
CA GLY A 187 17.10 17.98 -22.11
C GLY A 187 16.82 18.57 -23.49
N THR A 188 16.78 17.74 -24.53
CA THR A 188 16.48 18.14 -25.91
C THR A 188 15.29 17.34 -26.46
N TYR A 189 14.63 17.87 -27.49
CA TYR A 189 13.50 17.23 -28.14
C TYR A 189 13.51 17.51 -29.64
N CYS A 190 12.98 16.57 -30.43
CA CYS A 190 13.04 16.68 -31.88
C CYS A 190 11.90 17.54 -32.43
N VAL A 191 12.25 18.48 -33.29
CA VAL A 191 11.32 19.30 -34.09
C VAL A 191 11.87 19.33 -35.52
N GLU A 192 11.05 18.94 -36.51
CA GLU A 192 11.43 18.97 -37.93
C GLU A 192 12.79 18.31 -38.25
N GLY A 193 13.05 17.15 -37.61
CA GLY A 193 14.28 16.41 -37.81
C GLY A 193 15.52 16.98 -37.13
N GLN A 194 15.36 17.94 -36.21
CA GLN A 194 16.47 18.54 -35.45
C GLN A 194 16.21 18.46 -33.95
N CYS A 195 17.23 18.11 -33.17
CA CYS A 195 17.16 18.16 -31.71
C CYS A 195 17.35 19.59 -31.22
N LEU A 196 16.31 20.16 -30.62
CA LEU A 196 16.32 21.48 -30.02
C LEU A 196 16.38 21.37 -28.49
N SER A 197 17.08 22.31 -27.85
CA SER A 197 17.10 22.40 -26.39
C SER A 197 15.71 22.73 -25.85
N ALA A 198 15.21 21.93 -24.92
CA ALA A 198 14.09 22.31 -24.06
C ALA A 198 14.55 23.21 -22.90
N VAL A 199 15.82 23.10 -22.50
CA VAL A 199 16.38 23.89 -21.39
C VAL A 199 16.41 25.37 -21.77
N GLY A 200 15.96 26.23 -20.85
CA GLY A 200 15.87 27.67 -21.03
C GLY A 200 14.54 28.16 -21.63
N LYS A 201 13.67 27.25 -22.10
CA LYS A 201 12.34 27.64 -22.59
C LYS A 201 11.41 28.00 -21.44
N THR A 202 10.51 28.95 -21.65
CA THR A 202 9.50 29.35 -20.66
C THR A 202 8.39 28.31 -20.58
N CYS A 203 7.95 27.97 -19.37
CA CYS A 203 6.91 26.96 -19.10
C CYS A 203 5.69 27.54 -18.36
N GLN A 204 5.37 28.81 -18.61
CA GLN A 204 4.16 29.45 -18.06
C GLN A 204 2.88 28.95 -18.73
N ASP A 205 2.93 28.77 -20.05
CA ASP A 205 1.76 28.38 -20.86
C ASP A 205 1.90 26.99 -21.51
N ASP A 206 3.07 26.35 -21.36
CA ASP A 206 3.39 25.08 -22.00
C ASP A 206 4.20 24.16 -21.07
N THR A 207 4.07 22.85 -21.29
CA THR A 207 4.79 21.81 -20.55
C THR A 207 6.20 21.62 -21.08
N CYS A 208 7.15 21.38 -20.17
CA CYS A 208 8.55 21.14 -20.53
C CYS A 208 8.74 19.79 -21.25
N HIS A 209 9.41 19.80 -22.41
CA HIS A 209 9.69 18.62 -23.23
C HIS A 209 11.08 18.03 -22.97
N GLY A 210 11.41 16.90 -23.62
CA GLY A 210 12.75 16.33 -23.57
C GLY A 210 13.18 15.86 -22.17
N GLY A 211 12.21 15.51 -21.32
CA GLY A 211 12.47 15.13 -19.93
C GLY A 211 12.96 16.27 -19.03
N THR A 212 12.73 17.54 -19.41
CA THR A 212 12.99 18.71 -18.57
C THR A 212 11.83 18.98 -17.61
N VAL A 213 12.09 19.76 -16.56
CA VAL A 213 11.09 20.12 -15.54
C VAL A 213 10.95 21.64 -15.46
N CYS A 214 9.75 22.13 -15.21
CA CYS A 214 9.50 23.55 -15.05
C CYS A 214 9.96 24.00 -13.67
N ASN A 215 11.00 24.83 -13.60
CA ASN A 215 11.49 25.40 -12.35
C ASN A 215 11.55 26.93 -12.48
N GLN A 216 10.84 27.64 -11.60
CA GLN A 216 10.76 29.10 -11.61
C GLN A 216 10.35 29.69 -12.98
N GLY A 217 9.45 29.00 -13.70
CA GLY A 217 8.93 29.44 -15.00
C GLY A 217 9.85 29.13 -16.19
N VAL A 218 10.95 28.42 -15.98
CA VAL A 218 11.90 28.02 -17.03
C VAL A 218 12.11 26.50 -17.00
N CYS A 219 12.15 25.86 -18.17
CA CYS A 219 12.49 24.46 -18.30
C CYS A 219 13.98 24.25 -17.98
N VAL A 220 14.27 23.39 -17.02
CA VAL A 220 15.63 23.00 -16.63
C VAL A 220 15.79 21.50 -16.78
N HIS A 221 17.03 21.02 -16.91
CA HIS A 221 17.30 19.58 -16.82
C HIS A 221 16.66 19.03 -15.55
N ASN A 222 15.92 17.92 -15.67
CA ASN A 222 15.38 17.25 -14.52
C ASN A 222 16.55 16.89 -13.58
N PRO A 223 16.67 17.52 -12.39
CA PRO A 223 17.79 17.29 -11.50
C PRO A 223 17.74 15.90 -10.87
N CYS A 224 16.66 15.15 -11.06
CA CYS A 224 16.38 13.97 -10.28
C CYS A 224 17.05 12.65 -10.68
N PRO A 225 17.22 12.31 -11.98
CA PRO A 225 17.79 11.02 -12.35
C PRO A 225 19.16 10.82 -11.69
N GLY A 226 19.24 9.83 -10.79
CA GLY A 226 20.46 9.48 -10.07
C GLY A 226 20.97 10.48 -9.02
N ARG A 227 20.20 11.53 -8.68
CA ARG A 227 20.66 12.55 -7.71
C ARG A 227 19.88 12.60 -6.39
N CYS A 228 18.65 12.10 -6.36
CA CYS A 228 17.93 12.03 -5.09
C CYS A 228 18.57 10.98 -4.18
N PRO A 229 18.72 11.26 -2.86
CA PRO A 229 19.10 10.26 -1.88
C PRO A 229 18.21 9.02 -1.95
N LEU A 230 18.72 7.87 -1.49
CA LEU A 230 18.05 6.55 -1.55
C LEU A 230 16.59 6.58 -1.03
N ASP A 231 16.36 7.40 -0.01
CA ASP A 231 15.09 7.51 0.73
C ASP A 231 14.16 8.62 0.21
N GLN A 232 14.57 9.25 -0.89
CA GLN A 232 13.82 10.30 -1.54
C GLN A 232 13.37 9.83 -2.91
N ASP A 233 12.19 10.29 -3.31
CA ASP A 233 11.76 10.15 -4.69
C ASP A 233 11.66 11.50 -5.34
N CYS A 234 11.89 11.47 -6.64
CA CYS A 234 11.75 12.65 -7.45
C CYS A 234 10.31 12.81 -7.88
N ARG A 235 9.76 13.99 -7.63
CA ARG A 235 8.54 14.41 -8.28
C ARG A 235 8.76 15.73 -8.99
N LEU A 236 8.80 15.66 -10.33
CA LEU A 236 8.90 16.83 -11.22
C LEU A 236 10.03 17.79 -10.86
N GLY A 237 11.20 17.24 -10.53
CA GLY A 237 12.41 18.02 -10.26
C GLY A 237 12.67 18.31 -8.79
N GLU A 238 11.78 17.92 -7.88
CA GLU A 238 12.00 18.02 -6.44
C GLU A 238 12.23 16.65 -5.83
N CYS A 239 13.35 16.48 -5.12
CA CYS A 239 13.57 15.31 -4.27
C CYS A 239 12.83 15.52 -2.93
N ARG A 240 11.96 14.58 -2.57
CA ARG A 240 11.23 14.60 -1.31
C ARG A 240 11.36 13.26 -0.62
N ILE A 241 11.42 13.28 0.72
CA ILE A 241 11.42 12.06 1.54
C ILE A 241 10.14 11.29 1.26
N MET A 242 10.27 10.00 0.95
CA MET A 242 9.13 9.17 0.56
C MET A 242 8.17 8.87 1.71
N GLU A 243 8.68 8.80 2.95
CA GLU A 243 7.85 8.58 4.13
C GLU A 243 6.78 9.67 4.25
N GLY A 244 5.51 9.25 4.30
CA GLY A 244 4.37 10.14 4.48
C GLY A 244 3.82 10.79 3.20
N LEU A 245 4.47 10.63 2.04
CA LEU A 245 3.98 11.19 0.78
C LEU A 245 2.63 10.58 0.39
N PRO A 246 1.69 11.38 -0.15
CA PRO A 246 0.41 10.86 -0.60
C PRO A 246 0.58 9.87 -1.76
N CYS A 247 -0.14 8.74 -1.71
CA CYS A 247 -0.05 7.67 -2.71
C CYS A 247 -1.43 7.10 -3.05
N VAL A 248 -1.51 6.44 -4.21
CA VAL A 248 -2.67 5.67 -4.66
C VAL A 248 -2.14 4.33 -5.17
N GLY A 249 -2.47 3.24 -4.48
CA GLY A 249 -2.04 1.88 -4.84
C GLY A 249 -0.63 1.53 -4.37
N GLU A 250 0.39 2.12 -5.00
CA GLU A 250 1.80 1.71 -4.81
C GLU A 250 2.73 2.89 -4.51
N CYS A 251 3.88 2.57 -3.93
CA CYS A 251 5.00 3.48 -3.69
C CYS A 251 6.28 2.85 -4.23
N LYS A 252 7.28 3.68 -4.52
CA LYS A 252 8.60 3.19 -4.92
C LYS A 252 9.22 2.33 -3.81
N HIS A 253 9.80 1.19 -4.17
CA HIS A 253 10.52 0.33 -3.24
C HIS A 253 11.62 1.11 -2.49
N PRO A 254 11.81 0.92 -1.17
CA PRO A 254 11.18 -0.09 -0.29
C PRO A 254 9.87 0.37 0.40
N PHE A 255 9.20 1.39 -0.09
CA PHE A 255 7.97 1.91 0.51
C PHE A 255 6.74 1.16 0.02
N VAL A 256 5.71 1.12 0.86
CA VAL A 256 4.38 0.61 0.52
C VAL A 256 3.32 1.64 0.86
N CYS A 257 2.29 1.75 0.04
CA CYS A 257 1.19 2.69 0.29
C CYS A 257 0.28 2.11 1.38
N VAL A 258 0.08 2.81 2.49
CA VAL A 258 -0.81 2.41 3.60
C VAL A 258 -1.62 3.64 4.02
N ASP A 259 -2.95 3.51 4.04
CA ASP A 259 -3.86 4.62 4.40
C ASP A 259 -3.64 5.87 3.54
N GLY A 260 -3.29 5.67 2.26
CA GLY A 260 -3.03 6.74 1.30
C GLY A 260 -1.70 7.47 1.48
N ARG A 261 -0.79 6.94 2.31
CA ARG A 261 0.56 7.47 2.49
C ARG A 261 1.64 6.40 2.33
N CYS A 262 2.76 6.77 1.74
CA CYS A 262 3.91 5.87 1.64
C CYS A 262 4.52 5.65 3.03
N ARG A 263 4.75 4.38 3.37
CA ARG A 263 5.47 3.96 4.59
C ARG A 263 6.62 3.05 4.23
N ARG A 264 7.77 3.28 4.88
CA ARG A 264 8.98 2.47 4.70
C ARG A 264 8.75 1.04 5.16
N ASN A 265 9.15 0.09 4.33
CA ASN A 265 9.16 -1.33 4.66
C ASN A 265 10.56 -1.89 4.41
N ASP A 266 11.45 -1.77 5.40
CA ASP A 266 12.82 -2.27 5.34
C ASP A 266 12.90 -3.81 5.33
N CYS A 267 11.78 -4.49 5.63
CA CYS A 267 11.64 -5.93 5.44
C CYS A 267 11.25 -6.32 4.00
N ALA A 268 10.96 -5.36 3.12
CA ALA A 268 10.70 -5.64 1.72
C ALA A 268 11.93 -6.31 1.09
N ARG A 269 11.78 -7.59 0.68
CA ARG A 269 12.84 -8.43 0.08
C ARG A 269 14.04 -8.75 0.98
N LYS A 270 13.99 -8.40 2.26
CA LYS A 270 15.02 -8.84 3.22
C LYS A 270 14.88 -10.34 3.45
N VAL A 271 15.98 -11.08 3.38
CA VAL A 271 16.03 -12.53 3.58
C VAL A 271 16.83 -12.83 4.86
N CYS A 272 16.25 -13.61 5.77
CA CYS A 272 16.82 -13.99 7.05
C CYS A 272 17.20 -15.47 7.10
N GLN A 273 17.83 -15.92 8.19
CA GLN A 273 18.16 -17.34 8.37
C GLN A 273 16.97 -18.14 8.91
N LEU A 274 17.09 -19.47 8.90
CA LEU A 274 16.15 -20.34 9.60
C LEU A 274 16.12 -19.98 11.10
N GLY A 275 14.92 -19.99 11.68
CA GLY A 275 14.65 -19.54 13.04
C GLY A 275 14.60 -18.02 13.23
N GLU A 276 14.73 -17.23 12.17
CA GLU A 276 14.63 -15.77 12.20
C GLU A 276 13.41 -15.25 11.43
N SER A 277 13.00 -14.03 11.77
CA SER A 277 12.05 -13.22 10.99
C SER A 277 12.57 -11.80 10.86
N CYS A 278 12.06 -11.04 9.88
CA CYS A 278 12.41 -9.64 9.74
C CYS A 278 11.46 -8.78 10.58
N GLU A 279 12.02 -8.03 11.53
CA GLU A 279 11.29 -7.07 12.36
C GLU A 279 11.99 -5.71 12.29
N GLY A 280 11.27 -4.66 11.86
CA GLY A 280 11.86 -3.31 11.78
C GLY A 280 13.08 -3.21 10.86
N GLY A 281 13.12 -4.01 9.79
CA GLY A 281 14.26 -4.07 8.88
C GLY A 281 15.44 -4.89 9.39
N ASN A 282 15.33 -5.61 10.51
CA ASN A 282 16.41 -6.44 11.07
C ASN A 282 16.00 -7.91 11.12
N CYS A 283 16.92 -8.81 10.79
CA CYS A 283 16.70 -10.23 11.03
C CYS A 283 16.89 -10.50 12.51
N VAL A 284 15.83 -10.96 13.17
CA VAL A 284 15.82 -11.23 14.60
C VAL A 284 15.48 -12.68 14.83
N ARG A 285 16.15 -13.30 15.80
CA ARG A 285 15.85 -14.68 16.17
C ARG A 285 14.48 -14.75 16.85
N VAL A 286 13.63 -15.63 16.30
CA VAL A 286 12.27 -15.91 16.76
C VAL A 286 12.22 -17.30 17.38
N ALA A 287 12.94 -18.27 16.83
CA ALA A 287 13.03 -19.59 17.44
C ALA A 287 13.53 -19.48 18.90
N ASP A 288 12.89 -20.26 19.78
CA ASP A 288 13.08 -20.27 21.24
C ASP A 288 12.57 -19.02 21.98
N ARG A 289 12.00 -18.02 21.29
CA ARG A 289 11.33 -16.88 21.93
C ARG A 289 10.10 -17.37 22.69
N PHE A 290 9.86 -16.77 23.85
CA PHE A 290 8.63 -17.03 24.61
C PHE A 290 7.39 -16.68 23.78
N CYS A 291 6.41 -17.57 23.77
CA CYS A 291 5.14 -17.35 23.10
C CYS A 291 3.98 -17.87 23.95
N THR A 292 2.82 -17.29 23.70
CA THR A 292 1.53 -17.79 24.15
C THR A 292 0.65 -18.14 22.95
N LEU A 293 0.88 -17.47 21.81
CA LEU A 293 0.16 -17.71 20.57
C LEU A 293 1.06 -17.47 19.35
N ALA A 294 1.13 -18.45 18.46
CA ALA A 294 2.01 -18.43 17.30
C ALA A 294 1.80 -17.21 16.39
N ILE A 295 0.56 -16.93 15.96
CA ILE A 295 0.26 -15.83 15.02
C ILE A 295 0.70 -14.45 15.51
N ARG A 296 0.70 -14.24 16.84
CA ARG A 296 1.11 -12.96 17.44
C ARG A 296 2.59 -12.92 17.79
N ASP A 297 3.08 -13.97 18.44
CA ASP A 297 4.39 -13.94 19.09
C ASP A 297 5.51 -14.47 18.19
N CYS A 298 5.17 -15.39 17.27
CA CYS A 298 6.13 -16.08 16.41
C CYS A 298 6.04 -15.68 14.93
N GLY A 299 4.82 -15.54 14.39
CA GLY A 299 4.58 -15.31 12.97
C GLY A 299 4.61 -16.58 12.12
N GLU A 300 4.73 -16.41 10.80
CA GLU A 300 4.53 -17.50 9.83
C GLU A 300 5.52 -18.66 9.93
N HIS A 301 4.98 -19.89 9.75
CA HIS A 301 5.76 -21.14 9.80
C HIS A 301 6.55 -21.32 11.10
N PHE A 302 6.05 -20.76 12.19
CA PHE A 302 6.42 -21.09 13.55
C PHE A 302 5.19 -21.59 14.29
N SER A 303 5.35 -22.62 15.10
CA SER A 303 4.35 -23.02 16.08
C SER A 303 4.77 -22.56 17.47
N CYS A 304 3.78 -22.36 18.35
CA CYS A 304 4.03 -22.11 19.76
C CYS A 304 3.88 -23.43 20.52
N HIS A 305 5.01 -24.04 20.89
CA HIS A 305 5.05 -25.32 21.60
C HIS A 305 5.78 -25.14 22.94
N GLU A 306 5.17 -25.59 24.04
CA GLU A 306 5.73 -25.42 25.40
C GLU A 306 6.16 -23.97 25.70
N ASN A 307 5.34 -23.00 25.25
CA ASN A 307 5.59 -21.56 25.34
C ASN A 307 6.86 -21.08 24.61
N LYS A 308 7.34 -21.82 23.61
CA LYS A 308 8.46 -21.43 22.76
C LYS A 308 8.08 -21.48 21.29
N CYS A 309 8.53 -20.50 20.53
CA CYS A 309 8.41 -20.53 19.08
C CYS A 309 9.33 -21.62 18.51
N VAL A 310 8.76 -22.58 17.80
CA VAL A 310 9.47 -23.68 17.12
C VAL A 310 9.37 -23.46 15.62
N ASP A 311 10.52 -23.49 14.94
CA ASP A 311 10.58 -23.29 13.49
C ASP A 311 10.15 -24.56 12.74
N GLU A 312 8.99 -24.50 12.09
CA GLU A 312 8.44 -25.64 11.36
C GLU A 312 9.23 -25.95 10.08
N MET A 313 10.05 -25.01 9.60
CA MET A 313 10.91 -25.23 8.44
C MET A 313 12.19 -26.00 8.76
N GLN A 314 12.64 -25.98 10.02
CA GLN A 314 13.77 -26.79 10.47
C GLN A 314 13.35 -28.25 10.68
N ALA A 315 12.11 -28.47 11.14
CA ALA A 315 11.55 -29.81 11.35
C ALA A 315 11.43 -30.65 10.07
N LEU A 316 11.43 -30.02 8.88
CA LEU A 316 11.38 -30.69 7.58
C LEU A 316 12.74 -31.25 7.10
N LYS A 317 13.84 -30.96 7.81
CA LYS A 317 15.18 -31.52 7.52
C LYS A 317 15.53 -32.73 8.42
N GLY A 318 14.63 -33.11 9.33
CA GLY A 318 14.78 -34.26 10.23
C GLY A 318 14.09 -35.51 9.71
#